data_AF-A0AAC8QD09-F1
#
_entry.id   AF-A0AAC8QD09-F1
#
_cell.length_a   1.000
_cell.length_b   1.000
_cell.length_c   1.000
_cell.angle_alpha   90.00
_cell.angle_beta   90.00
_cell.angle_gamma   90.00
#
_symmetry.space_group_name_H-M   'P 1'
#
loop_
_entity.id
_entity.type
_entity.pdbx_description
1 polymer ?
#
loop_
_entity_poly.entity_id
_entity_poly.type
_entity_poly.pdbx_seq_one_letter_code
_entity_poly.pdbx_strand_id
1 'polypeptide(L)'
;MDLKVRQELERAGLELDWPERLQVPIEFGEQGQALPLGEEVPVVDESWTMAHVKLAPISRLWTATDMTPLPLKTPAHHEPFLLLLESTAGIYCTAMNQSETDDEFERLYRLLRHNPDGEDAHPLFSYLQGAARLYLSLRSVSRTEYEALTYRLGRMARGVRSHEHSTNYHRRVVISVLGP
;
A
#
# COMPACT_ATOMS: atom_id res chain seq x y z
N MET A 1 -3.35 2.59 16.45
CA MET A 1 -2.18 1.72 16.27
C MET A 1 -2.51 0.36 16.87
N ASP A 2 -2.14 -0.72 16.19
CA ASP A 2 -2.32 -2.08 16.68
C ASP A 2 -1.03 -2.53 17.41
N LEU A 3 -1.07 -2.52 18.74
CA LEU A 3 0.08 -2.87 19.57
C LEU A 3 0.49 -4.34 19.42
N LYS A 4 -0.46 -5.23 19.10
CA LYS A 4 -0.18 -6.65 18.96
C LYS A 4 0.64 -6.91 17.71
N VAL A 5 0.20 -6.36 16.56
CA VAL A 5 0.93 -6.45 15.29
C VAL A 5 2.34 -5.89 15.43
N ARG A 6 2.48 -4.71 16.08
CA ARG A 6 3.79 -4.10 16.30
C ARG A 6 4.72 -5.05 17.10
N GLN A 7 4.24 -5.63 18.18
CA GLN A 7 5.02 -6.56 19.00
C GLN A 7 5.39 -7.86 18.25
N GLU A 8 4.49 -8.37 17.41
CA GLU A 8 4.76 -9.56 16.59
C GLU A 8 5.87 -9.30 15.58
N LEU A 9 5.83 -8.16 14.89
CA LEU A 9 6.87 -7.77 13.93
C LEU A 9 8.21 -7.45 14.61
N GLU A 10 8.19 -6.77 15.77
CA GLU A 10 9.40 -6.53 16.58
C GLU A 10 10.04 -7.86 17.06
N ARG A 11 9.23 -8.84 17.48
CA ARG A 11 9.72 -10.18 17.87
C ARG A 11 10.31 -10.95 16.69
N ALA A 12 9.80 -10.74 15.49
CA ALA A 12 10.35 -11.32 14.27
C ALA A 12 11.64 -10.61 13.81
N GLY A 13 12.00 -9.48 14.45
CA GLY A 13 13.25 -8.76 14.19
C GLY A 13 13.16 -7.70 13.10
N LEU A 14 11.95 -7.30 12.68
CA LEU A 14 11.76 -6.28 11.64
C LEU A 14 11.98 -4.87 12.20
N GLU A 15 12.58 -4.00 11.38
CA GLU A 15 12.76 -2.57 11.70
C GLU A 15 11.48 -1.77 11.39
N LEU A 16 10.80 -1.27 12.44
CA LEU A 16 9.48 -0.61 12.31
C LEU A 16 9.52 0.91 12.39
N ASP A 17 10.70 1.50 12.58
CA ASP A 17 10.86 2.95 12.68
C ASP A 17 10.65 3.64 11.34
N TRP A 18 10.92 2.92 10.24
CA TRP A 18 10.77 3.35 8.85
C TRP A 18 9.77 2.44 8.11
N PRO A 19 8.45 2.61 8.30
CA PRO A 19 7.43 1.78 7.66
C PRO A 19 7.54 1.71 6.13
N GLU A 20 8.08 2.75 5.50
CA GLU A 20 8.35 2.82 4.06
C GLU A 20 9.43 1.85 3.57
N ARG A 21 10.26 1.33 4.48
CA ARG A 21 11.28 0.30 4.19
C ARG A 21 10.75 -1.11 4.30
N LEU A 22 9.55 -1.28 4.87
CA LEU A 22 8.85 -2.55 4.87
C LEU A 22 8.23 -2.77 3.49
N GLN A 23 8.07 -4.04 3.14
CA GLN A 23 7.46 -4.44 1.89
C GLN A 23 6.45 -5.55 2.12
N VAL A 24 5.41 -5.56 1.29
CA VAL A 24 4.47 -6.68 1.18
C VAL A 24 4.85 -7.44 -0.09
N PRO A 25 5.64 -8.53 0.02
CA PRO A 25 6.13 -9.26 -1.14
C PRO A 25 4.99 -9.99 -1.86
N ILE A 26 5.20 -10.27 -3.16
CA ILE A 26 4.23 -11.02 -3.95
C ILE A 26 4.38 -12.51 -3.69
N GLU A 27 3.29 -13.15 -3.30
CA GLU A 27 3.22 -14.61 -3.20
C GLU A 27 2.69 -15.18 -4.52
N PHE A 28 3.42 -16.13 -5.08
CA PHE A 28 3.07 -16.75 -6.35
C PHE A 28 2.39 -18.09 -6.14
N GLY A 29 1.37 -18.35 -6.95
CA GLY A 29 0.75 -19.66 -7.08
C GLY A 29 1.56 -20.59 -7.98
N GLU A 30 1.08 -21.83 -8.12
CA GLU A 30 1.76 -22.88 -8.89
C GLU A 30 1.98 -22.53 -10.37
N GLN A 31 1.20 -21.61 -10.95
CA GLN A 31 1.28 -21.22 -12.37
C GLN A 31 1.92 -19.83 -12.57
N GLY A 32 2.59 -19.29 -11.55
CA GLY A 32 3.26 -17.98 -11.63
C GLY A 32 2.31 -16.77 -11.57
N GLN A 33 1.04 -16.98 -11.25
CA GLN A 33 0.09 -15.92 -10.95
C GLN A 33 0.25 -15.42 -9.52
N ALA A 34 0.08 -14.12 -9.30
CA ALA A 34 0.04 -13.55 -7.95
C ALA A 34 -1.20 -14.08 -7.19
N LEU A 35 -1.00 -14.59 -5.98
CA LEU A 35 -2.08 -15.02 -5.10
C LEU A 35 -2.68 -13.80 -4.39
N PRO A 36 -4.02 -13.69 -4.31
CA PRO A 36 -4.64 -12.62 -3.54
C PRO A 36 -4.29 -12.78 -2.06
N LEU A 37 -3.95 -11.67 -1.41
CA LEU A 37 -3.66 -11.67 0.03
C LEU A 37 -4.92 -11.82 0.87
N GLY A 38 -4.82 -12.64 1.92
CA GLY A 38 -5.87 -12.84 2.92
C GLY A 38 -5.65 -12.03 4.19
N GLU A 39 -6.04 -12.60 5.33
CA GLU A 39 -5.85 -11.95 6.63
C GLU A 39 -4.39 -11.94 7.08
N GLU A 40 -3.68 -13.05 6.82
CA GLU A 40 -2.23 -13.20 7.01
C GLU A 40 -1.50 -12.51 5.87
N VAL A 41 -0.68 -11.52 6.20
CA VAL A 41 0.06 -10.72 5.24
C VAL A 41 1.56 -10.96 5.44
N PRO A 42 2.31 -11.35 4.39
CA PRO A 42 3.76 -11.39 4.47
C PRO A 42 4.31 -9.97 4.55
N VAL A 43 5.29 -9.77 5.42
CA VAL A 43 6.01 -8.51 5.59
C VAL A 43 7.49 -8.81 5.59
N VAL A 44 8.26 -8.07 4.80
CA VAL A 44 9.71 -8.18 4.73
C VAL A 44 10.35 -6.80 4.91
N ASP A 45 11.53 -6.76 5.54
CA ASP A 45 12.35 -5.55 5.63
C ASP A 45 13.52 -5.57 4.64
N GLU A 46 14.34 -4.52 4.62
CA GLU A 46 15.52 -4.42 3.75
C GLU A 46 16.60 -5.49 4.05
N SER A 47 16.56 -6.10 5.24
CA SER A 47 17.47 -7.18 5.64
C SER A 47 16.98 -8.56 5.18
N TRP A 48 15.88 -8.61 4.41
CA TRP A 48 15.21 -9.85 3.99
C TRP A 48 14.64 -10.68 5.16
N THR A 49 14.44 -10.06 6.32
CA THR A 49 13.75 -10.69 7.43
C THR A 49 12.26 -10.72 7.14
N MET A 50 11.67 -11.90 7.06
CA MET A 50 10.25 -12.08 6.71
C MET A 50 9.43 -12.56 7.91
N ALA A 51 8.23 -11.98 8.06
CA ALA A 51 7.21 -12.41 9.00
C ALA A 51 5.84 -12.44 8.33
N HIS A 52 5.04 -13.46 8.65
CA HIS A 52 3.61 -13.46 8.35
C HIS A 52 2.85 -12.93 9.56
N VAL A 53 2.03 -11.91 9.35
CA VAL A 53 1.28 -11.28 10.44
C VAL A 53 -0.20 -11.16 10.09
N LYS A 54 -1.03 -11.44 11.09
CA LYS A 54 -2.47 -11.26 10.98
C LYS A 54 -2.82 -9.79 11.13
N LEU A 55 -3.24 -9.14 10.05
CA LEU A 55 -3.65 -7.74 10.11
C LEU A 55 -5.17 -7.62 10.28
N ALA A 56 -5.66 -6.57 10.95
CA ALA A 56 -7.09 -6.30 10.98
C ALA A 56 -7.56 -5.68 9.64
N PRO A 57 -8.87 -5.71 9.33
CA PRO A 57 -9.45 -4.92 8.23
C PRO A 57 -9.19 -3.42 8.41
N ILE A 58 -9.08 -2.69 7.31
CA ILE A 58 -8.78 -1.24 7.27
C ILE A 58 -9.80 -0.45 8.11
N SER A 59 -11.09 -0.78 8.01
CA SER A 59 -12.15 -0.11 8.79
C SER A 59 -11.98 -0.22 10.31
N ARG A 60 -11.20 -1.20 10.80
CA ARG A 60 -10.91 -1.38 12.23
C ARG A 60 -9.60 -0.74 12.67
N LEU A 61 -8.79 -0.22 11.74
CA LEU A 61 -7.47 0.33 12.02
C LEU A 61 -7.42 1.86 12.08
N TRP A 62 -8.53 2.54 11.78
CA TRP A 62 -8.65 3.99 12.01
C TRP A 62 -8.69 4.28 13.51
N THR A 63 -7.59 4.78 14.03
CA THR A 63 -7.33 4.84 15.47
C THR A 63 -7.09 6.25 15.97
N ALA A 64 -6.78 7.21 15.09
CA ALA A 64 -6.82 8.62 15.44
C ALA A 64 -8.25 9.16 15.35
N THR A 65 -8.60 10.05 16.28
CA THR A 65 -9.91 10.71 16.36
C THR A 65 -9.93 12.09 15.70
N ASP A 66 -8.77 12.60 15.26
CA ASP A 66 -8.70 13.88 14.57
C ASP A 66 -9.38 13.78 13.20
N MET A 67 -10.29 14.72 12.94
CA MET A 67 -11.03 14.81 11.69
C MET A 67 -10.56 15.98 10.82
N THR A 68 -9.45 16.63 11.20
CA THR A 68 -8.89 17.75 10.48
C THR A 68 -8.52 17.33 9.06
N PRO A 69 -9.06 18.00 8.02
CA PRO A 69 -8.70 17.70 6.64
C PRO A 69 -7.19 17.85 6.42
N LEU A 70 -6.60 16.92 5.68
CA LEU A 70 -5.20 17.04 5.31
C LEU A 70 -4.93 18.29 4.46
N PRO A 71 -3.82 19.01 4.71
CA PRO A 71 -3.45 20.17 3.90
C PRO A 71 -3.13 19.79 2.45
N LEU A 72 -3.11 20.79 1.57
CA LEU A 72 -2.82 20.61 0.13
C LEU A 72 -1.47 19.95 -0.14
N LYS A 73 -0.47 20.23 0.70
CA LYS A 73 0.81 19.49 0.71
C LYS A 73 0.72 18.41 1.77
N THR A 74 1.04 17.16 1.41
CA THR A 74 1.10 16.06 2.37
C THR A 74 2.11 16.41 3.48
N PRO A 75 1.70 16.36 4.76
CA PRO A 75 2.66 16.44 5.86
C PRO A 75 3.70 15.33 5.76
N ALA A 76 4.96 15.63 6.09
CA ALA A 76 6.07 14.69 5.94
C ALA A 76 5.83 13.33 6.64
N HIS A 77 5.13 13.32 7.77
CA HIS A 77 4.83 12.08 8.51
C HIS A 77 3.88 11.11 7.79
N HIS A 78 3.18 11.57 6.74
CA HIS A 78 2.33 10.71 5.91
C HIS A 78 2.98 10.30 4.58
N GLU A 79 4.15 10.84 4.24
CA GLU A 79 4.91 10.38 3.06
C GLU A 79 5.18 8.86 3.09
N PRO A 80 5.52 8.25 4.25
CA PRO A 80 5.70 6.81 4.33
C PRO A 80 4.50 5.96 3.90
N PHE A 81 3.26 6.46 4.08
CA PHE A 81 2.07 5.74 3.60
C PHE A 81 2.04 5.70 2.07
N LEU A 82 2.32 6.84 1.43
CA LEU A 82 2.34 6.94 -0.04
C LEU A 82 3.43 6.04 -0.61
N LEU A 83 4.64 6.12 -0.03
CA LEU A 83 5.78 5.30 -0.44
C LEU A 83 5.49 3.81 -0.29
N LEU A 84 4.91 3.36 0.83
CA LEU A 84 4.62 1.94 1.03
C LEU A 84 3.64 1.39 -0.03
N LEU A 85 2.60 2.14 -0.37
CA LEU A 85 1.64 1.74 -1.41
C LEU A 85 2.28 1.76 -2.80
N GLU A 86 3.08 2.77 -3.12
CA GLU A 86 3.77 2.89 -4.40
C GLU A 86 4.87 1.83 -4.58
N SER A 87 5.66 1.54 -3.53
CA SER A 87 6.62 0.44 -3.50
C SER A 87 5.93 -0.90 -3.74
N THR A 88 4.81 -1.15 -3.04
CA THR A 88 4.04 -2.40 -3.21
C THR A 88 3.53 -2.56 -4.64
N ALA A 89 3.01 -1.48 -5.23
CA ALA A 89 2.62 -1.47 -6.64
C ALA A 89 3.79 -1.75 -7.58
N GLY A 90 4.98 -1.21 -7.30
CA GLY A 90 6.17 -1.41 -8.12
C GLY A 90 6.72 -2.82 -8.03
N ILE A 91 6.76 -3.37 -6.82
CA ILE A 91 7.13 -4.76 -6.58
C ILE A 91 6.17 -5.68 -7.35
N TYR A 92 4.87 -5.42 -7.28
CA TYR A 92 3.87 -6.17 -8.06
C TYR A 92 4.11 -6.08 -9.57
N CYS A 93 4.26 -4.88 -10.12
CA CYS A 93 4.45 -4.69 -11.56
C CYS A 93 5.74 -5.37 -12.06
N THR A 94 6.81 -5.30 -11.25
CA THR A 94 8.09 -5.96 -11.54
C THR A 94 7.93 -7.48 -11.50
N ALA A 95 7.30 -7.99 -10.44
CA ALA A 95 7.03 -9.42 -10.24
C ALA A 95 6.20 -10.03 -11.36
N MET A 96 5.20 -9.30 -11.87
CA MET A 96 4.33 -9.72 -12.97
C MET A 96 4.91 -9.43 -14.36
N ASN A 97 6.09 -8.79 -14.43
CA ASN A 97 6.70 -8.30 -15.67
C ASN A 97 5.72 -7.49 -16.55
N GLN A 98 4.85 -6.70 -15.89
CA GLN A 98 3.79 -5.94 -16.53
C GLN A 98 3.54 -4.64 -15.77
N SER A 99 3.47 -3.52 -16.50
CA SER A 99 3.05 -2.24 -15.91
C SER A 99 1.55 -2.10 -15.95
N GLU A 100 0.96 -1.63 -14.86
CA GLU A 100 -0.44 -1.20 -14.87
C GLU A 100 -0.63 0.17 -15.54
N THR A 101 -1.83 0.36 -16.09
CA THR A 101 -2.22 1.63 -16.69
C THR A 101 -2.53 2.68 -15.63
N ASP A 102 -2.42 3.95 -16.01
CA ASP A 102 -2.75 5.09 -15.15
C ASP A 102 -4.23 5.05 -14.72
N ASP A 103 -5.12 4.58 -15.60
CA ASP A 103 -6.54 4.36 -15.31
C ASP A 103 -6.75 3.23 -14.32
N GLU A 104 -5.99 2.15 -14.43
CA GLU A 104 -6.07 1.02 -13.50
C GLU A 104 -5.56 1.42 -12.10
N PHE A 105 -4.46 2.15 -12.01
CA PHE A 105 -4.01 2.72 -10.73
C PHE A 105 -5.07 3.66 -10.13
N GLU A 106 -5.63 4.58 -10.92
CA GLU A 106 -6.69 5.46 -10.44
C GLU A 106 -7.91 4.65 -9.93
N ARG A 107 -8.32 3.62 -10.67
CA ARG A 107 -9.43 2.72 -10.31
C ARG A 107 -9.16 2.02 -8.98
N LEU A 108 -7.98 1.43 -8.82
CA LEU A 108 -7.58 0.70 -7.61
C LEU A 108 -7.49 1.62 -6.39
N TYR A 109 -6.89 2.81 -6.52
CA TYR A 109 -6.84 3.77 -5.41
C TYR A 109 -8.22 4.33 -5.04
N ARG A 110 -9.09 4.53 -6.03
CA ARG A 110 -10.48 4.91 -5.78
C ARG A 110 -11.22 3.80 -5.05
N LEU A 111 -11.02 2.54 -5.44
CA LEU A 111 -11.61 1.39 -4.76
C LEU A 111 -11.10 1.27 -3.32
N LEU A 112 -9.79 1.43 -3.11
CA LEU A 112 -9.17 1.42 -1.79
C LEU A 112 -9.77 2.50 -0.88
N ARG A 113 -10.13 3.66 -1.43
CA ARG A 113 -10.82 4.70 -0.67
C ARG A 113 -12.28 4.35 -0.31
N HIS A 114 -13.07 3.88 -1.28
CA HIS A 114 -14.52 3.76 -1.13
C HIS A 114 -14.97 2.40 -0.59
N ASN A 115 -14.22 1.34 -0.87
CA ASN A 115 -14.48 -0.03 -0.44
C ASN A 115 -13.17 -0.68 0.07
N PRO A 116 -12.55 -0.12 1.12
CA PRO A 116 -11.21 -0.51 1.58
C PRO A 116 -11.10 -1.97 2.03
N ASP A 117 -12.21 -2.57 2.49
CA ASP A 117 -12.27 -3.96 2.95
C ASP A 117 -12.97 -4.89 1.95
N GLY A 118 -13.27 -4.38 0.75
CA GLY A 118 -13.89 -5.16 -0.31
C GLY A 118 -12.94 -6.10 -1.04
N GLU A 119 -13.46 -6.75 -2.06
CA GLU A 119 -12.69 -7.60 -2.97
C GLU A 119 -12.66 -6.96 -4.37
N ASP A 120 -11.62 -7.28 -5.13
CA ASP A 120 -11.49 -6.92 -6.54
C ASP A 120 -10.84 -8.08 -7.30
N ALA A 121 -11.19 -8.22 -8.59
CA ALA A 121 -10.62 -9.27 -9.43
C ALA A 121 -9.12 -9.04 -9.71
N HIS A 122 -8.64 -7.80 -9.62
CA HIS A 122 -7.25 -7.47 -9.88
C HIS A 122 -6.38 -7.78 -8.65
N PRO A 123 -5.38 -8.70 -8.73
CA PRO A 123 -4.63 -9.15 -7.56
C PRO A 123 -3.90 -8.02 -6.82
N LEU A 124 -3.36 -7.04 -7.55
CA LEU A 124 -2.74 -5.83 -6.96
C LEU A 124 -3.60 -5.16 -5.89
N PHE A 125 -4.94 -5.22 -6.00
CA PHE A 125 -5.81 -4.62 -5.00
C PHE A 125 -5.57 -5.20 -3.60
N SER A 126 -5.48 -6.52 -3.49
CA SER A 126 -5.22 -7.20 -2.21
C SER A 126 -3.85 -6.87 -1.61
N TYR A 127 -2.84 -6.65 -2.47
CA TYR A 127 -1.51 -6.18 -2.05
C TYR A 127 -1.54 -4.74 -1.55
N LEU A 128 -2.26 -3.84 -2.25
CA LEU A 128 -2.48 -2.46 -1.79
C LEU A 128 -3.25 -2.43 -0.46
N GLN A 129 -4.22 -3.32 -0.27
CA GLN A 129 -4.90 -3.50 1.02
C GLN A 129 -3.93 -3.99 2.11
N GLY A 130 -3.08 -4.98 1.82
CA GLY A 130 -2.05 -5.47 2.73
C GLY A 130 -1.10 -4.36 3.19
N ALA A 131 -0.59 -3.57 2.24
CA ALA A 131 0.26 -2.41 2.50
C ALA A 131 -0.44 -1.35 3.37
N ALA A 132 -1.69 -1.01 3.05
CA ALA A 132 -2.47 -0.07 3.83
C ALA A 132 -2.73 -0.59 5.26
N ARG A 133 -3.11 -1.87 5.41
CA ARG A 133 -3.32 -2.52 6.71
C ARG A 133 -2.05 -2.53 7.54
N LEU A 134 -0.89 -2.78 6.92
CA LEU A 134 0.41 -2.75 7.59
C LEU A 134 0.70 -1.36 8.15
N TYR A 135 0.61 -0.31 7.32
CA TYR A 135 0.87 1.05 7.77
C TYR A 135 -0.08 1.49 8.90
N LEU A 136 -1.38 1.22 8.76
CA LEU A 136 -2.39 1.60 9.76
C LEU A 136 -2.25 0.81 11.07
N SER A 137 -1.62 -0.37 11.02
CA SER A 137 -1.26 -1.11 12.23
C SER A 137 -0.09 -0.47 12.96
N LEU A 138 0.87 0.12 12.23
CA LEU A 138 2.10 0.72 12.77
C LEU A 138 1.97 2.19 13.17
N ARG A 139 1.00 2.92 12.61
CA ARG A 139 0.80 4.36 12.82
C ARG A 139 -0.63 4.66 13.21
N SER A 140 -0.81 5.71 14.01
CA SER A 140 -2.14 6.22 14.33
C SER A 140 -2.62 7.11 13.19
N VAL A 141 -3.69 6.71 12.52
CA VAL A 141 -4.26 7.43 11.38
C VAL A 141 -5.77 7.47 11.53
N SER A 142 -6.37 8.61 11.23
CA SER A 142 -7.82 8.80 11.19
C SER A 142 -8.39 8.34 9.85
N ARG A 143 -9.70 8.15 9.82
CA ARG A 143 -10.40 7.87 8.56
C ARG A 143 -10.23 9.01 7.55
N THR A 144 -10.31 10.27 7.99
CA THR A 144 -10.17 11.44 7.12
C THR A 144 -8.79 11.52 6.48
N GLU A 145 -7.73 11.28 7.25
CA GLU A 145 -6.36 11.23 6.72
C GLU A 145 -6.21 10.12 5.69
N TYR A 146 -6.68 8.91 6.01
CA TYR A 146 -6.65 7.77 5.08
C TYR A 146 -7.35 8.09 3.75
N GLU A 147 -8.58 8.61 3.80
CA GLU A 147 -9.34 8.97 2.60
C GLU A 147 -8.67 10.07 1.78
N ALA A 148 -8.03 11.04 2.44
CA ALA A 148 -7.31 12.11 1.77
C ALA A 148 -5.99 11.63 1.11
N LEU A 149 -5.27 10.70 1.75
CA LEU A 149 -4.05 10.10 1.19
C LEU A 149 -4.37 9.21 -0.02
N THR A 150 -5.38 8.34 0.09
CA THR A 150 -5.83 7.49 -1.03
C THR A 150 -6.41 8.31 -2.19
N TYR A 151 -7.16 9.38 -1.89
CA TYR A 151 -7.61 10.33 -2.92
C TYR A 151 -6.43 11.00 -3.64
N ARG A 152 -5.35 11.32 -2.92
CA ARG A 152 -4.15 11.91 -3.51
C ARG A 152 -3.45 10.94 -4.45
N LEU A 153 -3.28 9.67 -4.06
CA LEU A 153 -2.73 8.63 -4.95
C LEU A 153 -3.52 8.53 -6.26
N GLY A 154 -4.85 8.43 -6.18
CA GLY A 154 -5.72 8.44 -7.36
C GLY A 154 -5.56 9.70 -8.22
N ARG A 155 -5.43 10.87 -7.59
CA ARG A 155 -5.15 12.12 -8.29
C ARG A 155 -3.79 12.15 -8.98
N MET A 156 -2.75 11.56 -8.39
CA MET A 156 -1.42 11.51 -8.98
C MET A 156 -1.42 10.60 -10.22
N ALA A 157 -2.03 9.42 -10.13
CA ALA A 157 -2.22 8.51 -11.26
C ALA A 157 -2.98 9.20 -12.41
N ARG A 158 -4.11 9.85 -12.09
CA ARG A 158 -4.88 10.62 -13.08
C ARG A 158 -4.11 11.78 -13.69
N GLY A 159 -3.30 12.48 -12.89
CA GLY A 159 -2.62 13.71 -13.28
C GLY A 159 -1.52 13.51 -14.34
N VAL A 160 -0.97 12.29 -14.43
CA VAL A 160 0.04 11.93 -15.43
C VAL A 160 -0.53 11.19 -16.64
N ARG A 161 -1.83 10.88 -16.62
CA ARG A 161 -2.52 10.19 -17.72
C ARG A 161 -2.48 11.02 -19.01
N SER A 162 -2.12 10.37 -20.11
CA SER A 162 -2.14 10.97 -21.44
C SER A 162 -3.17 10.34 -22.38
N HIS A 163 -3.43 9.04 -22.25
CA HIS A 163 -4.41 8.28 -23.04
C HIS A 163 -4.80 6.99 -22.28
N GLU A 164 -5.79 6.24 -22.78
CA GLU A 164 -6.40 5.06 -22.11
C GLU A 164 -5.39 3.97 -21.67
N HIS A 165 -4.32 3.77 -22.43
CA HIS A 165 -3.27 2.79 -22.09
C HIS A 165 -1.96 3.42 -21.60
N SER A 166 -1.98 4.66 -21.09
CA SER A 166 -0.74 5.27 -20.60
C SER A 166 -0.29 4.62 -19.29
N THR A 167 1.02 4.43 -19.16
CA THR A 167 1.68 3.85 -17.97
C THR A 167 2.62 4.89 -17.34
N ASN A 168 2.26 6.17 -17.40
CA ASN A 168 3.13 7.26 -16.98
C ASN A 168 3.32 7.27 -15.47
N TYR A 169 2.29 6.91 -14.71
CA TYR A 169 2.35 6.81 -13.26
C TYR A 169 3.33 5.71 -12.84
N HIS A 170 3.26 4.54 -13.49
CA HIS A 170 4.26 3.50 -13.28
C HIS A 170 5.68 4.01 -13.57
N ARG A 171 5.90 4.58 -14.77
CA ARG A 171 7.24 5.00 -15.23
C ARG A 171 7.84 6.15 -14.43
N ARG A 172 7.02 7.09 -13.95
CA ARG A 172 7.49 8.33 -13.32
C ARG A 172 7.49 8.30 -11.80
N VAL A 173 6.58 7.52 -11.21
CA VAL A 173 6.36 7.51 -9.76
C VAL A 173 6.77 6.15 -9.22
N VAL A 174 6.10 5.09 -9.65
CA VAL A 174 6.29 3.75 -9.08
C VAL A 174 7.73 3.24 -9.23
N ILE A 175 8.31 3.31 -10.44
CA ILE A 175 9.72 2.90 -10.65
C ILE A 175 10.68 3.77 -9.81
N SER A 176 10.39 5.08 -9.67
CA SER A 176 11.29 5.99 -8.96
C SER A 176 11.43 5.65 -7.48
N VAL A 177 10.43 4.98 -6.90
CA VAL A 177 10.43 4.55 -5.49
C VAL A 177 11.27 3.30 -5.26
N LEU A 178 11.46 2.45 -6.27
CA LEU A 178 12.26 1.22 -6.15
C LEU A 178 13.79 1.44 -6.25
N GLY A 179 14.22 2.67 -6.55
CA GLY A 179 15.63 2.99 -6.82
C GLY A 179 16.08 2.69 -8.26
N PRO A 180 17.25 3.21 -8.68
CA PRO A 180 17.84 2.92 -9.99
C PRO A 180 18.39 1.50 -10.13
#